data_AF-A0A3C1UWF2-F1
#
_entry.id   AF-A0A3C1UWF2-F1
#
_cell.length_a   1.000
_cell.length_b   1.000
_cell.length_c   1.000
_cell.angle_alpha   90.00
_cell.angle_beta   90.00
_cell.angle_gamma   90.00
#
_symmetry.space_group_name_H-M   'P 1'
#
loop_
_entity.id
_entity.type
_entity.pdbx_description
1 polymer ?
#
loop_
_entity_poly.entity_id
_entity_poly.type
_entity_poly.pdbx_seq_one_letter_code
_entity_poly.pdbx_strand_id
1 'polypeptide(L)' 'METGKSDFRKLVRKALVDQEKTISWLAGEINAATGKHFDGSYLIKAFDGKKKSRTVIEETCRILGLDLPDDYKQ' A
#
# COMPACT_ATOMS: atom_id res chain seq x y z
N MET A 1 -16.54 15.24 13.13
CA MET A 1 -15.26 15.45 12.43
C MET A 1 -14.27 14.46 13.02
N GLU A 2 -14.06 13.32 12.37
CA GLU A 2 -13.15 12.28 12.86
C GLU A 2 -12.12 11.96 11.76
N THR A 3 -11.02 12.70 11.84
CA THR A 3 -9.64 12.29 11.57
C THR A 3 -9.41 11.32 10.39
N GLY A 4 -8.97 11.91 9.26
CA GLY A 4 -8.50 11.21 8.06
C GLY A 4 -7.30 10.29 8.32
N LYS A 5 -7.58 9.07 8.77
CA LYS A 5 -6.70 7.91 8.55
C LYS A 5 -6.84 7.53 7.08
N SER A 6 -5.88 8.00 6.28
CA SER A 6 -5.68 7.77 4.84
C SER A 6 -6.61 6.70 4.25
N ASP A 7 -7.60 7.14 3.47
CA ASP A 7 -8.56 6.27 2.77
C ASP A 7 -7.87 5.11 2.04
N PHE A 8 -6.64 5.36 1.55
CA PHE A 8 -5.78 4.38 0.94
C PHE A 8 -5.53 3.12 1.81
N ARG A 9 -5.24 3.26 3.10
CA ARG A 9 -5.00 2.11 3.99
C ARG A 9 -6.25 1.22 4.11
N LYS A 10 -7.43 1.82 4.12
CA LYS A 10 -8.70 1.08 4.18
C LYS A 10 -8.95 0.35 2.86
N LEU A 11 -8.69 1.01 1.74
CA LEU A 11 -8.79 0.42 0.40
C LEU A 11 -7.85 -0.79 0.25
N VAL A 12 -6.57 -0.63 0.60
CA VAL A 12 -5.58 -1.71 0.57
C VAL A 12 -6.02 -2.89 1.45
N ARG A 13 -6.49 -2.62 2.68
CA ARG A 13 -6.98 -3.70 3.56
C ARG A 13 -8.17 -4.44 2.97
N LYS A 14 -9.12 -3.73 2.36
CA LYS A 14 -10.28 -4.35 1.72
C LYS A 14 -9.83 -5.25 0.56
N ALA A 15 -8.95 -4.76 -0.31
CA ALA A 15 -8.43 -5.53 -1.45
C ALA A 15 -7.59 -6.74 -1.03
N LEU A 16 -6.86 -6.65 0.09
CA LEU A 16 -6.15 -7.80 0.66
C LEU A 16 -7.12 -8.87 1.16
N VAL A 17 -8.19 -8.48 1.87
CA VAL A 17 -9.20 -9.42 2.37
C VAL A 17 -9.96 -10.07 1.21
N ASP A 18 -10.34 -9.28 0.19
CA ASP A 18 -11.05 -9.75 -1.00
C ASP A 18 -10.25 -10.83 -1.77
N GLN A 19 -8.93 -10.68 -1.83
CA GLN A 19 -8.04 -11.63 -2.48
C GLN A 19 -7.46 -12.70 -1.54
N GLU A 20 -7.94 -12.77 -0.28
CA GLU A 20 -7.44 -13.68 0.76
C GLU A 20 -5.90 -13.58 0.97
N LYS A 21 -5.35 -12.37 0.83
CA LYS A 21 -3.93 -12.07 0.99
C LYS A 21 -3.63 -11.34 2.29
N THR A 22 -2.37 -11.43 2.71
CA THR A 22 -1.86 -10.74 3.89
C THR A 22 -0.98 -9.56 3.51
N ILE A 23 -0.76 -8.64 4.44
CA ILE A 23 0.17 -7.53 4.22
C ILE A 23 1.63 -8.00 4.07
N SER A 24 1.98 -9.13 4.68
CA SER A 24 3.30 -9.76 4.50
C SER A 24 3.47 -10.33 3.10
N TRP A 25 2.40 -10.89 2.53
CA TRP A 25 2.40 -11.31 1.12
C TRP A 25 2.62 -10.11 0.20
N LEU A 26 1.87 -9.02 0.40
CA LEU A 26 2.02 -7.79 -0.39
C LEU A 26 3.45 -7.23 -0.29
N ALA A 27 4.07 -7.29 0.90
CA ALA A 27 5.46 -6.92 1.08
C ALA A 27 6.40 -7.77 0.22
N GLY A 28 6.20 -9.08 0.21
CA GLY A 28 6.95 -10.01 -0.64
C GLY A 28 6.83 -9.68 -2.13
N GLU A 29 5.61 -9.40 -2.61
CA GLU A 29 5.37 -9.05 -4.01
C GLU A 29 6.06 -7.73 -4.39
N ILE A 30 5.93 -6.70 -3.55
CA ILE A 30 6.59 -5.40 -3.80
C ILE A 30 8.11 -5.56 -3.75
N ASN A 31 8.64 -6.40 -2.87
CA ASN A 31 10.07 -6.68 -2.80
C ASN A 31 10.58 -7.38 -4.06
N ALA A 32 9.82 -8.36 -4.56
CA ALA A 32 10.13 -9.07 -5.79
C ALA A 32 10.10 -8.13 -7.00
N ALA A 33 9.15 -7.19 -7.05
CA ALA A 33 9.02 -6.26 -8.17
C ALA A 33 10.07 -5.13 -8.14
N THR A 34 10.44 -4.65 -6.96
CA THR A 34 11.35 -3.49 -6.81
C THR A 34 12.82 -3.89 -6.56
N GLY A 35 13.08 -5.15 -6.22
CA GLY A 35 14.38 -5.61 -5.75
C GLY A 35 14.82 -5.02 -4.41
N LYS A 36 13.91 -4.35 -3.67
CA LYS A 36 14.18 -3.74 -2.36
C LYS A 36 13.54 -4.58 -1.26
N HIS A 37 13.97 -4.37 -0.01
CA HIS A 37 13.39 -5.02 1.15
C HIS A 37 12.47 -4.06 1.92
N PHE A 38 11.17 -4.33 1.84
CA PHE A 38 10.10 -3.70 2.59
C PHE A 38 9.39 -4.74 3.45
N ASP A 39 8.93 -4.29 4.62
CA ASP A 39 8.24 -5.11 5.59
C ASP A 39 6.80 -4.64 5.79
N GLY A 40 5.92 -5.50 6.34
CA GLY A 40 4.52 -5.17 6.58
C GLY A 40 4.34 -3.89 7.42
N SER A 41 5.21 -3.68 8.40
CA SER A 41 5.22 -2.46 9.22
C SER A 41 5.63 -1.20 8.44
N TYR A 42 6.52 -1.33 7.46
CA TYR A 42 6.92 -0.23 6.58
C TYR A 42 5.75 0.19 5.69
N LEU A 43 5.07 -0.79 5.09
CA LEU A 43 3.89 -0.60 4.25
C LEU A 43 2.78 0.13 5.01
N ILE A 44 2.46 -0.32 6.23
CA ILE A 44 1.45 0.35 7.07
C ILE A 44 1.80 1.83 7.28
N LYS A 45 3.07 2.16 7.55
CA LYS A 45 3.51 3.55 7.71
C LYS A 45 3.43 4.34 6.41
N ALA A 46 3.73 3.72 5.26
CA ALA A 46 3.59 4.34 3.96
C ALA A 46 2.11 4.64 3.64
N PHE A 47 1.22 3.68 3.86
CA PHE A 47 -0.22 3.81 3.61
C PHE A 47 -0.89 4.82 4.53
N ASP A 48 -0.37 4.99 5.75
CA ASP A 48 -0.81 6.01 6.72
C ASP A 48 -0.25 7.41 6.39
N GLY A 49 0.49 7.58 5.29
CA GLY A 49 1.12 8.84 4.89
C GLY A 49 2.33 9.25 5.74
N LYS A 50 2.72 8.45 6.73
CA LYS A 50 3.87 8.71 7.61
C LYS A 50 5.21 8.53 6.91
N LYS A 51 5.24 7.82 5.78
CA LYS A 51 6.38 7.76 4.87
C LYS A 51 5.91 7.97 3.44
N LYS A 52 6.44 9.00 2.78
CA LYS A 52 6.24 9.19 1.34
C LYS A 52 7.16 8.22 0.60
N SER A 53 6.62 7.05 0.25
CA SER A 53 7.30 6.09 -0.60
C SER A 53 6.43 5.82 -1.82
N ARG A 54 6.57 6.67 -2.84
CA ARG A 54 5.76 6.65 -4.07
C ARG A 54 5.79 5.26 -4.72
N THR A 55 6.98 4.68 -4.84
CA THR A 55 7.17 3.31 -5.38
C THR A 55 6.33 2.28 -4.64
N VAL A 56 6.22 2.36 -3.31
CA VAL A 56 5.41 1.40 -2.54
C VAL A 56 3.92 1.57 -2.84
N ILE A 57 3.44 2.81 -2.99
CA ILE A 57 2.05 3.10 -3.32
C ILE A 57 1.73 2.64 -4.75
N GLU A 58 2.59 2.97 -5.72
CA GLU A 58 2.46 2.57 -7.13
C GLU A 58 2.42 1.05 -7.28
N GLU A 59 3.38 0.33 -6.69
CA GLU A 59 3.43 -1.12 -6.77
C GLU A 59 2.27 -1.78 -6.01
N THR A 60 1.85 -1.22 -4.86
CA THR A 60 0.65 -1.69 -4.15
C THR A 60 -0.59 -1.57 -5.04
N CYS A 61 -0.76 -0.43 -5.71
CA CYS A 61 -1.89 -0.22 -6.62
C CYS A 61 -1.83 -1.19 -7.79
N ARG A 62 -0.64 -1.40 -8.37
CA ARG A 62 -0.43 -2.33 -9.47
C ARG A 62 -0.75 -3.78 -9.09
N ILE A 63 -0.26 -4.25 -7.95
CA ILE A 63 -0.44 -5.64 -7.47
C ILE A 63 -1.90 -5.89 -7.08
N LEU A 64 -2.56 -4.92 -6.45
CA LEU A 64 -3.94 -5.06 -5.97
C LEU A 64 -4.99 -4.59 -6.99
N GLY A 65 -4.58 -4.09 -8.16
CA GLY A 65 -5.48 -3.56 -9.19
C GLY A 65 -6.28 -2.32 -8.74
N LEU A 66 -5.69 -1.47 -7.90
CA LEU A 66 -6.33 -0.25 -7.37
C LEU A 66 -5.93 0.99 -8.18
N ASP A 67 -6.78 2.02 -8.16
CA ASP A 67 -6.40 3.34 -8.71
C ASP A 67 -5.44 4.06 -7.77
N LEU A 68 -4.44 4.73 -8.35
CA LEU A 68 -3.51 5.58 -7.61
C LEU A 68 -4.28 6.76 -6.99
N PRO A 69 -4.23 6.95 -5.66
CA PRO A 69 -4.83 8.12 -5.03
C PRO A 69 -4.22 9.41 -5.59
N ASP A 70 -5.07 10.43 -5.78
CA ASP A 70 -4.71 11.72 -6.40
C ASP A 70 -3.53 12.42 -5.70
N ASP A 71 -3.44 12.26 -4.37
CA ASP A 71 -2.34 12.75 -3.52
C ASP A 71 -0.95 12.25 -3.96
N TYR A 72 -0.90 11.19 -4.77
CA TYR A 72 0.32 10.56 -5.28
C TYR A 72 0.47 10.65 -6.81
N LYS A 73 -0.43 11.38 -7.50
CA LYS A 73 -0.38 11.62 -8.96
C LYS A 73 0.53 12.78 -9.39
N GLN A 74 1.16 13.49 -8.45
CA GLN A 74 2.02 14.67 -8.74
C GLN A 74 3.47 14.34 -9.09
#